data_AF-A0A969UU96-F1
#
_entry.id   AF-A0A969UU96-F1
#
_cell.length_a   1.000
_cell.length_b   1.000
_cell.length_c   1.000
_cell.angle_alpha   90.00
_cell.angle_beta   90.00
_cell.angle_gamma   90.00
#
_symmetry.space_group_name_H-M   'P 1'
#
loop_
_entity.id
_entity.type
_entity.pdbx_description
1 polymer ?
#
loop_
_entity_poly.entity_id
_entity_poly.type
_entity_poly.pdbx_seq_one_letter_code
_entity_poly.pdbx_strand_id
1 'polypeptide(L)'
;MAVFDQRGQQVNYQYNAAGNINLGSVQNQAQLIEELGKLKAELSKAAEAQVIDAEVFTDADYQMTKAIQQAKKPEPNKKNVTEHLNNTKSILEGVTAASGIVTALNKVVQLVVGLFSND
;
A
#
# COMPACT_ATOMS: atom_id res chain seq x y z
N MET A 1 -19.60 31.17 -18.30
CA MET A 1 -19.07 29.80 -18.35
C MET A 1 -17.58 29.89 -18.06
N ALA A 2 -17.11 29.37 -16.92
CA ALA A 2 -15.69 29.39 -16.59
C ALA A 2 -15.00 28.26 -17.36
N VAL A 3 -14.09 28.61 -18.27
CA VAL A 3 -13.21 27.65 -18.95
C VAL A 3 -12.21 27.18 -17.90
N PHE A 4 -12.27 25.90 -17.53
CA PHE A 4 -11.24 25.27 -16.71
C PHE A 4 -9.96 25.19 -17.53
N ASP A 5 -9.05 26.15 -17.32
CA ASP A 5 -7.74 26.19 -17.98
C ASP A 5 -6.71 25.45 -17.11
N GLN A 6 -6.19 24.34 -17.63
CA GLN A 6 -5.20 23.49 -16.96
C GLN A 6 -3.76 23.81 -17.39
N ARG A 7 -3.56 24.83 -18.25
CA ARG A 7 -2.24 25.21 -18.78
C ARG A 7 -1.47 25.97 -17.70
N GLY A 8 -0.78 25.23 -16.84
CA GLY A 8 0.03 25.79 -15.75
C GLY A 8 0.09 24.89 -14.50
N GLN A 9 -0.72 23.84 -14.43
CA GLN A 9 -0.53 22.80 -13.42
C GLN A 9 0.68 21.94 -13.79
N GLN A 10 1.85 22.33 -13.30
CA GLN A 10 2.95 21.39 -13.12
C GLN A 10 2.54 20.40 -12.04
N VAL A 11 2.07 19.24 -12.47
CA VAL A 11 1.92 18.11 -11.56
C VAL A 11 3.32 17.60 -11.28
N ASN A 12 3.93 18.09 -10.20
CA ASN A 12 5.21 17.56 -9.70
C ASN A 12 5.02 16.06 -9.47
N TYR A 13 5.63 15.26 -10.35
CA TYR A 13 5.76 13.80 -10.32
C TYR A 13 4.63 13.08 -9.54
N GLN A 14 3.52 12.76 -10.22
CA GLN A 14 2.59 11.76 -9.71
C GLN A 14 3.29 10.40 -9.72
N TYR A 15 3.81 9.98 -8.57
CA TYR A 15 4.30 8.63 -8.36
C TYR A 15 3.13 7.65 -8.60
N ASN A 16 3.12 6.98 -9.75
CA ASN A 16 2.09 6.01 -10.16
C ASN A 16 2.32 4.67 -9.43
N ALA A 17 2.16 4.71 -8.11
CA ALA A 17 2.47 3.65 -7.14
C ALA A 17 1.70 2.33 -7.29
N ALA A 18 0.88 2.17 -8.32
CA ALA A 18 -0.11 1.10 -8.39
C ALA A 18 -0.35 0.57 -9.81
N GLY A 19 0.42 0.99 -10.81
CA GLY A 19 0.18 0.58 -12.20
C GLY A 19 0.25 -0.94 -12.44
N ASN A 20 1.08 -1.65 -11.66
CA ASN A 20 1.26 -3.11 -11.75
C ASN A 20 0.58 -3.90 -10.62
N ILE A 21 -0.17 -3.23 -9.73
CA ILE A 21 -0.85 -3.87 -8.60
C ILE A 21 -2.28 -4.22 -9.03
N ASN A 22 -2.59 -5.51 -9.04
CA ASN A 22 -3.88 -6.03 -9.50
C ASN A 22 -4.71 -6.58 -8.32
N LEU A 23 -5.23 -5.66 -7.52
CA LEU A 23 -6.07 -6.01 -6.37
C LEU A 23 -7.46 -6.52 -6.76
N GLY A 24 -7.92 -6.25 -7.99
CA GLY A 24 -9.25 -6.64 -8.46
C GLY A 24 -9.38 -8.15 -8.74
N SER A 25 -8.27 -8.86 -8.93
CA SER A 25 -8.25 -10.29 -9.23
C SER A 25 -7.85 -11.19 -8.05
N VAL A 26 -7.65 -10.62 -6.86
CA VAL A 26 -7.22 -11.40 -5.69
C VAL A 26 -8.38 -12.23 -5.17
N GLN A 27 -8.23 -13.55 -5.22
CA GLN A 27 -9.23 -14.54 -4.81
C GLN A 27 -8.74 -15.49 -3.71
N ASN A 28 -7.44 -15.52 -3.43
CA ASN A 28 -6.86 -16.41 -2.43
C ASN A 28 -5.65 -15.79 -1.72
N GLN A 29 -5.21 -16.48 -0.66
CA GLN A 29 -4.08 -16.07 0.18
C GLN A 29 -2.77 -15.90 -0.60
N ALA A 30 -2.47 -16.79 -1.55
CA ALA A 30 -1.23 -16.73 -2.32
C ALA A 30 -1.17 -15.46 -3.20
N GLN A 31 -2.27 -15.15 -3.88
CA GLN A 31 -2.42 -13.93 -4.68
C GLN A 31 -2.34 -12.68 -3.80
N LEU A 32 -2.95 -12.69 -2.62
CA LEU A 32 -2.85 -11.58 -1.67
C LEU A 32 -1.40 -11.33 -1.25
N ILE A 33 -0.64 -12.39 -0.94
CA ILE A 33 0.78 -12.28 -0.58
C ILE A 33 1.62 -11.72 -1.73
N GLU A 34 1.32 -12.11 -2.97
CA GLU A 34 1.99 -11.58 -4.16
C GLU A 34 1.74 -10.08 -4.30
N GLU A 35 0.49 -9.64 -4.21
CA GLU A 35 0.12 -8.22 -4.31
C GLU A 35 0.68 -7.38 -3.16
N LEU A 36 0.72 -7.92 -1.94
CA LEU A 36 1.42 -7.28 -0.81
C LEU A 36 2.92 -7.12 -1.09
N GLY A 37 3.55 -8.11 -1.73
CA GLY A 37 4.95 -8.02 -2.16
C GLY A 37 5.18 -6.91 -3.19
N LYS A 38 4.26 -6.75 -4.14
CA LYS A 38 4.28 -5.63 -5.10
C LYS A 38 4.12 -4.29 -4.40
N LEU A 39 3.20 -4.18 -3.44
CA LEU A 39 3.01 -2.98 -2.62
C LEU A 39 4.30 -2.60 -1.86
N LYS A 40 4.98 -3.59 -1.29
CA LYS A 40 6.28 -3.40 -0.64
C LYS A 40 7.34 -2.89 -1.62
N ALA A 41 7.41 -3.44 -2.83
CA ALA A 41 8.34 -2.96 -3.85
C ALA A 41 8.08 -1.50 -4.26
N GLU A 42 6.81 -1.08 -4.28
CA GLU A 42 6.44 0.32 -4.54
C GLU A 42 6.85 1.26 -3.39
N LEU A 43 6.87 0.80 -2.14
CA LEU A 43 7.49 1.57 -1.04
C LEU A 43 8.98 1.80 -1.31
N SER A 44 9.71 0.76 -1.72
CA SER A 44 11.15 0.86 -2.00
C SER A 44 11.43 1.83 -3.15
N LYS A 45 10.67 1.74 -4.24
CA LYS A 45 10.77 2.67 -5.37
C LYS A 45 10.44 4.11 -4.98
N ALA A 46 9.42 4.32 -4.13
CA ALA A 46 9.10 5.65 -3.61
C ALA A 46 10.26 6.22 -2.78
N ALA A 47 10.93 5.39 -1.97
CA ALA A 47 12.10 5.81 -1.21
C ALA A 47 13.31 6.11 -2.11
N GLU A 48 13.59 5.26 -3.11
CA GLU A 48 14.63 5.47 -4.12
C GLU A 48 14.42 6.76 -4.92
N ALA A 49 13.16 7.08 -5.23
CA ALA A 49 12.77 8.32 -5.89
C ALA A 49 12.73 9.53 -4.95
N GLN A 50 13.10 9.38 -3.67
CA GLN A 50 13.05 10.41 -2.63
C GLN A 50 11.66 11.03 -2.45
N VAL A 51 10.60 10.26 -2.77
CA VAL A 51 9.20 10.64 -2.56
C VAL A 51 8.82 10.50 -1.09
N ILE A 52 9.40 9.51 -0.41
CA ILE A 52 9.33 9.31 1.03
C ILE A 52 10.74 9.34 1.61
N ASP A 53 10.91 9.96 2.78
CA ASP A 53 12.19 9.98 3.48
C ASP A 53 12.60 8.60 3.98
N ALA A 54 13.89 8.39 4.21
CA ALA A 54 14.44 7.09 4.61
C ALA A 54 13.87 6.58 5.96
N GLU A 55 13.57 7.48 6.89
CA GLU A 55 12.93 7.14 8.17
C GLU A 55 11.49 6.65 7.96
N VAL A 56 10.70 7.39 7.17
CA VAL A 56 9.33 7.01 6.79
C VAL A 56 9.32 5.66 6.08
N PHE A 57 10.25 5.44 5.15
CA PHE A 57 10.40 4.16 4.46
C PHE A 57 10.74 3.03 5.42
N THR A 58 11.68 3.23 6.35
CA THR A 58 12.11 2.19 7.30
C THR A 58 10.93 1.69 8.14
N ASP A 59 10.13 2.60 8.68
CA ASP A 59 8.97 2.23 9.51
C ASP A 59 7.85 1.60 8.68
N ALA A 60 7.58 2.14 7.48
CA ALA A 60 6.58 1.59 6.56
C ALA A 60 6.95 0.17 6.10
N ASP A 61 8.23 -0.05 5.75
CA ASP A 61 8.77 -1.35 5.32
C ASP A 61 8.70 -2.38 6.43
N TYR A 62 9.00 -1.97 7.67
CA TYR A 62 8.89 -2.84 8.84
C TYR A 62 7.46 -3.35 9.02
N GLN A 63 6.48 -2.45 9.03
CA GLN A 63 5.07 -2.82 9.18
C GLN A 63 4.59 -3.66 7.99
N MET A 64 4.99 -3.33 6.76
CA MET A 64 4.63 -4.10 5.57
C MET A 64 5.21 -5.52 5.61
N THR A 65 6.45 -5.66 6.08
CA THR A 65 7.10 -6.96 6.27
C THR A 65 6.35 -7.80 7.29
N LYS A 66 5.90 -7.21 8.40
CA LYS A 66 5.10 -7.91 9.41
C LYS A 66 3.74 -8.36 8.85
N ALA A 67 3.05 -7.50 8.09
CA ALA A 67 1.80 -7.85 7.42
C ALA A 67 1.99 -9.06 6.49
N ILE A 68 3.03 -9.05 5.63
CA ILE A 68 3.34 -10.16 4.72
C ILE A 68 3.67 -11.44 5.48
N GLN A 69 4.52 -11.36 6.52
CA GLN A 69 4.89 -12.52 7.33
C GLN A 69 3.68 -13.14 8.02
N GLN A 70 2.78 -12.31 8.55
CA GLN A 70 1.55 -12.77 9.18
C GLN A 70 0.59 -13.38 8.16
N ALA A 71 0.45 -12.77 6.97
CA ALA A 71 -0.38 -13.29 5.89
C ALA A 71 0.15 -14.62 5.31
N LYS A 72 1.45 -14.92 5.46
CA LYS A 72 2.08 -16.18 5.01
C LYS A 72 1.85 -17.38 5.95
N LYS A 73 1.32 -17.16 7.14
CA LYS A 73 1.12 -18.26 8.10
C LYS A 73 0.04 -19.24 7.59
N PRO A 74 0.09 -20.52 7.99
CA PRO A 74 -0.98 -21.48 7.68
C PRO A 74 -2.35 -21.01 8.17
N GLU A 75 -2.38 -20.33 9.32
CA GLU A 75 -3.56 -19.69 9.91
C GLU A 75 -3.25 -18.19 10.11
N PRO A 76 -3.48 -17.34 9.09
CA PRO A 76 -3.25 -15.91 9.22
C PRO A 76 -4.23 -15.27 10.20
N ASN A 77 -3.71 -14.75 11.32
CA ASN A 77 -4.52 -13.87 12.16
C ASN A 77 -4.86 -12.57 11.42
N LYS A 78 -6.12 -12.44 11.00
CA LYS A 78 -6.62 -11.28 10.25
C LYS A 78 -6.34 -9.96 10.95
N LYS A 79 -6.62 -9.87 12.25
CA LYS A 79 -6.49 -8.63 13.04
C LYS A 79 -5.07 -8.10 12.93
N ASN A 80 -4.07 -8.96 13.16
CA ASN A 80 -2.66 -8.59 13.08
C ASN A 80 -2.26 -8.15 11.66
N VAL A 81 -2.74 -8.84 10.61
CA VAL A 81 -2.47 -8.40 9.22
C VAL A 81 -3.04 -6.99 9.00
N THR A 82 -4.31 -6.76 9.33
CA THR A 82 -4.96 -5.46 9.14
C THR A 82 -4.33 -4.35 9.98
N GLU A 83 -3.87 -4.66 11.20
CA GLU A 83 -3.20 -3.70 12.08
C GLU A 83 -1.89 -3.23 11.47
N HIS A 84 -1.04 -4.15 11.00
CA HIS A 84 0.21 -3.79 10.33
C HIS A 84 -0.02 -2.97 9.06
N LEU A 85 -1.03 -3.32 8.25
CA LEU A 85 -1.37 -2.54 7.04
C LEU A 85 -1.87 -1.13 7.39
N ASN A 86 -2.67 -0.98 8.44
CA ASN A 86 -3.14 0.32 8.92
C ASN A 86 -2.00 1.16 9.51
N ASN A 87 -1.03 0.53 10.18
CA ASN A 87 0.16 1.22 10.66
C ASN A 87 1.01 1.73 9.48
N THR A 88 1.25 0.91 8.45
CA THR A 88 1.94 1.38 7.23
C THR A 88 1.20 2.55 6.60
N LYS A 89 -0.14 2.48 6.52
CA LYS A 89 -0.95 3.58 6.01
C LYS A 89 -0.74 4.86 6.84
N SER A 90 -0.85 4.78 8.16
CA SER A 90 -0.75 5.94 9.06
C SER A 90 0.62 6.63 8.94
N ILE A 91 1.70 5.86 8.75
CA ILE A 91 3.04 6.39 8.50
C ILE A 91 3.10 7.21 7.19
N LEU A 92 2.34 6.80 6.17
CA LEU A 92 2.32 7.44 4.86
C LEU A 92 1.28 8.56 4.71
N GLU A 93 0.33 8.70 5.63
CA GLU A 93 -0.78 9.67 5.50
C GLU A 93 -0.31 11.13 5.42
N GLY A 94 0.86 11.44 5.98
CA GLY A 94 1.49 12.76 5.88
C GLY A 94 2.21 13.05 4.56
N VAL A 95 2.40 12.04 3.69
CA VAL A 95 3.16 12.18 2.45
C VAL A 95 2.21 12.23 1.26
N THR A 96 1.88 13.44 0.80
CA THR A 96 0.96 13.70 -0.33
C THR A 96 1.32 12.89 -1.58
N ALA A 97 2.61 12.76 -1.87
CA ALA A 97 3.11 12.04 -3.04
C ALA A 97 2.99 10.49 -2.91
N ALA A 98 2.72 9.96 -1.71
CA ALA A 98 2.44 8.54 -1.46
C ALA A 98 0.94 8.20 -1.44
N SER A 99 0.05 9.13 -1.82
CA SER A 99 -1.41 8.95 -1.80
C SER A 99 -1.91 7.75 -2.62
N GLY A 100 -1.20 7.39 -3.71
CA GLY A 100 -1.46 6.17 -4.48
C GLY A 100 -1.23 4.89 -3.67
N ILE A 101 -0.16 4.84 -2.87
CA ILE A 101 0.15 3.70 -1.98
C ILE A 101 -0.91 3.59 -0.90
N VAL A 102 -1.29 4.71 -0.28
CA VAL A 102 -2.35 4.76 0.74
C VAL A 102 -3.69 4.23 0.19
N THR A 103 -4.03 4.60 -1.05
CA THR A 103 -5.24 4.09 -1.72
C THR A 103 -5.18 2.58 -1.94
N ALA A 104 -4.02 2.05 -2.36
CA ALA A 104 -3.83 0.62 -2.53
C ALA A 104 -3.90 -0.13 -1.18
N LEU A 105 -3.30 0.41 -0.12
CA LEU A 105 -3.38 -0.15 1.24
C LEU A 105 -4.83 -0.29 1.73
N ASN A 106 -5.67 0.72 1.52
CA ASN A 106 -7.09 0.64 1.89
C ASN A 106 -7.81 -0.52 1.18
N LYS A 107 -7.54 -0.73 -0.12
CA LYS A 107 -8.11 -1.85 -0.89
C LYS A 107 -7.60 -3.20 -0.38
N VAL A 108 -6.31 -3.31 -0.07
CA VAL A 108 -5.74 -4.54 0.48
C VAL A 108 -6.33 -4.88 1.84
N VAL A 109 -6.57 -3.91 2.71
CA VAL A 109 -7.25 -4.13 3.99
C VAL A 109 -8.64 -4.73 3.77
N GLN A 110 -9.40 -4.24 2.79
CA GLN A 110 -10.71 -4.82 2.44
C GLN A 110 -10.59 -6.27 1.95
N LEU A 111 -9.59 -6.57 1.12
CA LEU A 111 -9.32 -7.94 0.65
C LEU A 111 -8.97 -8.87 1.82
N VAL A 112 -8.11 -8.44 2.74
CA VAL A 112 -7.74 -9.19 3.95
C VAL A 112 -8.99 -9.51 4.78
N VAL A 113 -9.91 -8.55 4.93
CA VAL A 113 -11.16 -8.75 5.67
C VAL A 113 -12.06 -9.79 5.01
N GLY A 114 -12.12 -9.82 3.67
CA GLY A 114 -12.92 -10.79 2.92
C GLY A 114 -12.28 -12.18 2.79
N LEU A 115 -10.95 -12.27 2.76
CA LEU A 115 -10.21 -13.53 2.56
C LEU A 115 -9.98 -14.31 3.85
N PHE A 116 -9.74 -13.61 4.95
CA PHE A 116 -9.43 -14.25 6.22
C PHE A 116 -10.65 -14.19 7.16
N SER A 117 -11.04 -15.35 7.67
CA SER A 117 -12.08 -15.46 8.69
C SER A 117 -11.68 -14.72 9.98
N ASN A 118 -12.67 -14.28 10.77
CA ASN A 118 -12.39 -13.92 12.16
C ASN A 118 -12.19 -15.21 12.94
N ASP A 119 -11.12 -15.30 13.72
CA ASP A 119 -11.14 -16.14 14.92
C ASP A 119 -12.11 -15.53 15.94
#